data_AF-A0A7W9JCC2-F1
#
_entry.id   AF-A0A7W9JCC2-F1
#
_cell.length_a   1.000
_cell.length_b   1.000
_cell.length_c   1.000
_cell.angle_alpha   90.00
_cell.angle_beta   90.00
_cell.angle_gamma   90.00
#
_symmetry.space_group_name_H-M   'P 1'
#
loop_
_entity.id
_entity.type
_entity.pdbx_description
1 polymer ?
#
loop_
_entity_poly.entity_id
_entity_poly.type
_entity_poly.pdbx_seq_one_letter_code
_entity_poly.pdbx_strand_id
1 'polypeptide(L)'
;MTARRQVSGQLVLPLVPGLSTKSRASLVRRIDVRWQDQAYCAGYLDTDDFYAEDDREVRRLTEPKDLCAFCPVVRSCLAAAIVADEQGVWGRTTEAERDAIREELAFGADVDEALSVVLDGPAALWRAAA
;
A
#
# COMPACT_ATOMS: atom_id res chain seq x y z
N MET A 1 -27.46 -14.51 -27.00
CA MET A 1 -26.72 -13.23 -27.11
C MET A 1 -27.09 -12.37 -25.90
N THR A 2 -26.47 -12.62 -24.76
CA THR A 2 -26.78 -11.93 -23.50
C THR A 2 -25.84 -10.74 -23.40
N ALA A 3 -26.36 -9.53 -23.64
CA ALA A 3 -25.59 -8.30 -23.55
C ALA A 3 -25.05 -8.15 -22.12
N ARG A 4 -23.71 -8.18 -21.96
CA ARG A 4 -23.05 -7.80 -20.71
C ARG A 4 -23.39 -6.33 -20.45
N ARG A 5 -24.27 -6.09 -19.46
CA ARG A 5 -24.55 -4.75 -18.93
C ARG A 5 -23.27 -4.25 -18.27
N GLN A 6 -22.69 -3.19 -18.81
CA GLN A 6 -21.54 -2.52 -18.21
C GLN A 6 -22.03 -1.75 -16.98
N VAL A 7 -21.52 -2.12 -15.80
CA VAL A 7 -21.75 -1.39 -14.55
C VAL A 7 -20.66 -0.33 -14.45
N SER A 8 -21.02 0.94 -14.71
CA SER A 8 -20.10 2.06 -14.51
C SER A 8 -19.77 2.21 -13.02
N GLY A 9 -18.48 2.23 -12.68
CA GLY A 9 -17.99 2.49 -11.32
C GLY A 9 -17.37 1.30 -10.59
N GLN A 10 -17.31 0.11 -11.20
CA GLN A 10 -16.56 -1.00 -10.63
C GLN A 10 -15.09 -0.82 -10.98
N LEU A 11 -14.32 -0.23 -10.06
CA LEU A 11 -12.87 -0.41 -10.02
C LEU A 11 -12.64 -1.93 -10.03
N VAL A 12 -12.30 -2.49 -11.19
CA VAL A 12 -11.81 -3.87 -11.30
C VAL A 12 -10.39 -3.85 -10.75
N LEU A 13 -10.29 -3.67 -9.44
CA LEU A 13 -9.06 -3.88 -8.70
C LEU A 13 -8.68 -5.34 -8.91
N PRO A 14 -7.41 -5.66 -9.16
CA PRO A 14 -6.98 -7.04 -9.24
C PRO A 14 -7.48 -7.78 -7.98
N LEU A 15 -7.99 -8.99 -8.20
CA LEU A 15 -8.31 -9.90 -7.11
C LEU A 15 -6.97 -10.36 -6.52
N VAL A 16 -6.33 -9.49 -5.73
CA VAL A 16 -5.18 -9.85 -4.89
C VAL A 16 -5.60 -11.08 -4.08
N PRO A 17 -4.95 -12.25 -4.28
CA PRO A 17 -5.28 -13.45 -3.54
C PRO A 17 -5.15 -13.20 -2.03
N GLY A 18 -6.04 -13.80 -1.23
CA GLY A 18 -5.96 -13.78 0.23
C GLY A 18 -6.76 -12.70 0.96
N LEU A 19 -7.04 -11.53 0.36
CA LEU A 19 -7.81 -10.49 1.05
C LEU A 19 -9.32 -10.77 1.07
N SER A 20 -9.89 -10.95 2.26
CA SER A 20 -11.33 -11.10 2.45
C SER A 20 -12.12 -9.87 1.97
N THR A 21 -13.38 -10.04 1.56
CA THR A 21 -14.26 -8.93 1.16
C THR A 21 -14.39 -7.89 2.28
N LYS A 22 -14.42 -8.32 3.55
CA LYS A 22 -14.50 -7.43 4.72
C LYS A 22 -13.22 -6.60 4.86
N SER A 23 -12.05 -7.24 4.80
CA SER A 23 -10.75 -6.56 4.89
C SER A 23 -10.59 -5.57 3.73
N ARG A 24 -10.95 -5.96 2.51
CA ARG A 24 -10.92 -5.07 1.33
C ARG A 24 -11.85 -3.86 1.49
N ALA A 25 -13.09 -4.06 1.92
CA ALA A 25 -14.02 -2.96 2.16
C ALA A 25 -13.52 -2.01 3.27
N SER A 26 -12.87 -2.56 4.29
CA SER A 26 -12.26 -1.78 5.35
C SER A 26 -11.08 -0.94 4.80
N LEU A 27 -10.15 -1.52 4.06
CA LEU A 27 -9.04 -0.80 3.41
C LEU A 27 -9.54 0.35 2.52
N VAL A 28 -10.53 0.09 1.66
CA VAL A 28 -11.09 1.11 0.74
C VAL A 28 -11.69 2.30 1.51
N ARG A 29 -12.26 2.09 2.69
CA ARG A 29 -12.79 3.19 3.54
C ARG A 29 -11.70 4.09 4.12
N ARG A 30 -10.43 3.68 4.08
CA ARG A 30 -9.27 4.46 4.55
C ARG A 30 -8.54 5.17 3.42
N ILE A 31 -9.06 5.10 2.20
CA ILE A 31 -8.51 5.78 1.04
C ILE A 31 -9.34 7.06 0.83
N ASP A 32 -8.75 8.20 1.16
CA ASP A 32 -9.37 9.49 0.89
C ASP A 32 -9.45 9.78 -0.60
N VAL A 33 -10.49 10.49 -1.01
CA VAL A 33 -10.63 10.92 -2.42
C VAL A 33 -9.52 11.90 -2.75
N ARG A 34 -8.82 11.68 -3.88
CA ARG A 34 -7.73 12.53 -4.37
C ARG A 34 -6.56 12.68 -3.39
N TRP A 35 -6.30 11.66 -2.57
CA TRP A 35 -5.14 11.64 -1.67
C TRP A 35 -3.81 11.88 -2.41
N GLN A 36 -3.72 11.48 -3.68
CA GLN A 36 -2.52 11.71 -4.51
C GLN A 36 -2.15 13.20 -4.63
N ASP A 37 -3.12 14.11 -4.61
CA ASP A 37 -2.88 15.55 -4.75
C ASP A 37 -2.15 16.15 -3.53
N GLN A 38 -2.15 15.43 -2.42
CA GLN A 38 -1.49 15.80 -1.16
C GLN A 38 -0.27 14.91 -0.87
N ALA A 39 0.15 14.07 -1.83
CA ALA A 39 1.30 13.20 -1.69
C ALA A 39 2.58 14.04 -1.66
N TYR A 40 3.23 14.06 -0.49
CA TYR A 40 4.45 14.85 -0.29
C TYR A 40 5.56 14.43 -1.27
N CYS A 41 5.69 13.12 -1.56
CA CYS A 41 6.71 12.59 -2.46
C CYS A 41 6.69 13.17 -3.88
N ALA A 42 5.53 13.55 -4.40
CA ALA A 42 5.38 14.04 -5.78
C ALA A 42 6.17 15.33 -6.07
N GLY A 43 6.62 16.06 -5.03
CA GLY A 43 7.42 17.26 -5.17
C GLY A 43 8.91 17.13 -4.81
N TYR A 44 9.38 15.94 -4.41
CA TYR A 44 10.71 15.76 -3.82
C TYR A 44 11.56 14.65 -4.42
N LEU A 45 10.95 13.60 -4.95
CA LEU A 45 11.65 12.46 -5.55
C LEU A 45 11.12 12.18 -6.94
N ASP A 46 11.97 11.63 -7.80
CA ASP A 46 11.58 11.17 -9.12
C ASP A 46 10.88 9.82 -9.01
N THR A 47 10.10 9.44 -10.03
CA THR A 47 9.37 8.17 -10.01
C THR A 47 10.33 6.99 -9.85
N ASP A 48 11.48 7.03 -10.53
CA ASP A 48 12.48 5.96 -10.51
C ASP A 48 13.08 5.72 -9.11
N ASP A 49 13.03 6.70 -8.20
CA ASP A 49 13.53 6.52 -6.83
C ASP A 49 12.67 5.55 -5.99
N PHE A 50 11.43 5.26 -6.41
CA PHE A 50 10.51 4.37 -5.71
C PHE A 50 10.55 2.93 -6.21
N TYR A 51 11.29 2.66 -7.30
CA TYR A 51 11.35 1.36 -7.96
C TYR A 51 12.82 0.96 -8.13
N ALA A 52 13.11 -0.33 -8.01
CA ALA A 52 14.42 -0.87 -8.36
C ALA A 52 14.23 -2.16 -9.16
N GLU A 53 15.27 -2.57 -9.88
CA GLU A 53 15.22 -3.75 -10.76
C GLU A 53 15.19 -5.07 -9.97
N ASP A 54 15.70 -5.08 -8.73
CA ASP A 54 15.70 -6.24 -7.82
C ASP A 54 14.97 -5.89 -6.51
N ASP A 55 14.07 -6.76 -6.06
CA ASP A 55 13.39 -6.69 -4.77
C ASP A 55 14.35 -6.48 -3.59
N ARG A 56 15.56 -7.05 -3.65
CA ARG A 56 16.57 -6.84 -2.61
C ARG A 56 17.06 -5.40 -2.57
N GLU A 57 17.09 -4.73 -3.71
CA GLU A 57 17.48 -3.33 -3.82
C GLU A 57 16.33 -2.42 -3.38
N VAL A 58 15.09 -2.73 -3.75
CA VAL A 58 13.89 -2.02 -3.25
C VAL A 58 13.83 -2.03 -1.71
N ARG A 59 14.19 -3.15 -1.06
CA ARG A 59 14.25 -3.25 0.41
C ARG A 59 15.30 -2.34 1.05
N ARG A 60 16.34 -1.95 0.31
CA ARG A 60 17.41 -1.05 0.76
C ARG A 60 17.10 0.43 0.52
N LEU A 61 16.03 0.75 -0.20
CA LEU A 61 15.59 2.14 -0.42
C LEU A 61 15.09 2.76 0.90
N THR A 62 15.98 3.44 1.62
CA THR A 62 15.63 4.13 2.86
C THR A 62 15.06 5.52 2.61
N GLU A 63 15.58 6.23 1.62
CA GLU A 63 15.20 7.61 1.33
C GLU A 63 13.71 7.79 0.99
N PRO A 64 13.10 6.99 0.08
CA PRO A 64 11.66 7.07 -0.17
C PRO A 64 10.80 6.73 1.05
N LYS A 65 11.25 5.76 1.87
CA LYS A 65 10.56 5.34 3.10
C LYS A 65 10.62 6.43 4.17
N ASP A 66 11.76 7.07 4.34
CA ASP A 66 11.98 8.15 5.30
C ASP A 66 11.14 9.38 4.92
N LEU A 67 11.03 9.69 3.62
CA LEU A 67 10.15 10.74 3.11
C LEU A 67 8.67 10.47 3.44
N CYS A 68 8.24 9.21 3.30
CA CYS A 68 6.88 8.81 3.62
C CYS A 68 6.51 9.00 5.10
N ALA A 69 7.47 9.09 6.03
CA ALA A 69 7.21 9.31 7.45
C ALA A 69 6.55 10.67 7.76
N PHE A 70 6.74 11.66 6.89
CA PHE A 70 6.17 13.01 7.03
C PHE A 70 4.96 13.24 6.12
N CYS A 71 4.61 12.25 5.30
CA CYS A 71 3.57 12.40 4.29
C CYS A 71 2.17 12.32 4.93
N PRO A 72 1.32 13.37 4.79
CA PRO A 72 0.01 13.43 5.46
C PRO A 72 -0.96 12.35 4.95
N VAL A 73 -0.73 11.82 3.75
CA VAL A 73 -1.57 10.81 3.10
C VAL A 73 -1.00 9.40 3.20
N VAL A 74 -0.01 9.16 4.06
CA VAL A 74 0.67 7.86 4.18
C VAL A 74 -0.31 6.70 4.44
N ARG A 75 -1.38 6.94 5.23
CA ARG A 75 -2.42 5.95 5.50
C ARG A 75 -3.24 5.59 4.25
N SER A 76 -3.70 6.60 3.52
CA SER A 76 -4.43 6.43 2.25
C SER A 76 -3.55 5.76 1.19
N CYS A 77 -2.28 6.15 1.12
CA CYS A 77 -1.28 5.58 0.21
C CYS A 77 -1.05 4.09 0.49
N LEU A 78 -0.81 3.71 1.74
CA LEU A 78 -0.60 2.31 2.13
C LEU A 78 -1.86 1.46 1.86
N ALA A 79 -3.04 1.95 2.25
CA ALA A 79 -4.29 1.22 2.02
C ALA A 79 -4.56 1.02 0.52
N ALA A 80 -4.31 2.03 -0.31
CA ALA A 80 -4.43 1.92 -1.76
C ALA A 80 -3.45 0.89 -2.33
N ALA A 81 -2.18 0.94 -1.93
CA ALA A 81 -1.15 0.03 -2.41
C ALA A 81 -1.43 -1.45 -2.06
N ILE A 82 -1.94 -1.73 -0.85
CA ILE A 82 -2.34 -3.08 -0.45
C ILE A 82 -3.45 -3.63 -1.34
N VAL A 83 -4.46 -2.79 -1.65
CA VAL A 83 -5.65 -3.20 -2.42
C VAL A 83 -5.37 -3.33 -3.92
N ALA A 84 -4.52 -2.47 -4.47
CA ALA A 84 -4.23 -2.41 -5.90
C ALA A 84 -3.05 -3.30 -6.33
N ASP A 85 -2.28 -3.81 -5.37
CA ASP A 85 -1.07 -4.59 -5.65
C ASP A 85 0.02 -3.82 -6.37
N GLU A 86 0.24 -2.59 -5.89
CA GLU A 86 1.26 -1.71 -6.42
C GLU A 86 2.65 -2.30 -6.22
N GLN A 87 3.56 -1.97 -7.13
CA GLN A 87 4.97 -2.37 -7.11
C GLN A 87 5.82 -1.24 -6.51
N GLY A 88 7.00 -1.57 -5.98
CA GLY A 88 7.92 -0.57 -5.41
C GLY A 88 7.52 -0.05 -4.02
N VAL A 89 8.02 1.13 -3.65
CA VAL A 89 7.82 1.74 -2.33
C VAL A 89 6.55 2.60 -2.29
N TRP A 90 5.58 2.22 -1.45
CA TRP A 90 4.33 2.93 -1.22
C TRP A 90 3.99 2.96 0.27
N GLY A 91 3.56 4.11 0.78
CA GLY A 91 3.03 4.21 2.14
C GLY A 91 3.97 3.65 3.22
N ARG A 92 5.28 3.92 3.09
CA ARG A 92 6.39 3.38 3.92
C ARG A 92 6.70 1.89 3.75
N THR A 93 6.12 1.22 2.76
CA THR A 93 6.27 -0.23 2.54
C THR A 93 6.82 -0.58 1.18
N THR A 94 7.61 -1.64 1.09
CA THR A 94 7.88 -2.35 -0.17
C THR A 94 6.75 -3.32 -0.50
N GLU A 95 6.79 -3.91 -1.68
CA GLU A 95 5.87 -4.97 -2.07
C GLU A 95 5.90 -6.16 -1.11
N ALA A 96 7.09 -6.70 -0.81
CA ALA A 96 7.24 -7.83 0.12
C ALA A 96 6.68 -7.53 1.52
N GLU A 97 6.79 -6.29 1.99
CA GLU A 97 6.19 -5.88 3.27
C GLU A 97 4.66 -5.83 3.17
N ARG A 98 4.10 -5.43 2.02
CA ARG A 98 2.65 -5.48 1.77
C ARG A 98 2.13 -6.91 1.66
N ASP A 99 2.91 -7.84 1.13
CA ASP A 99 2.54 -9.25 1.11
C ASP A 99 2.36 -9.82 2.50
N ALA A 100 3.30 -9.56 3.41
CA ALA A 100 3.16 -9.95 4.81
C ALA A 100 1.89 -9.34 5.46
N ILE A 101 1.58 -8.07 5.16
CA ILE A 101 0.34 -7.44 5.66
C ILE A 101 -0.91 -8.15 5.10
N ARG A 102 -0.91 -8.52 3.81
CA ARG A 102 -2.04 -9.23 3.20
C ARG A 102 -2.25 -10.61 3.82
N GLU A 103 -1.18 -11.31 4.14
CA GLU A 103 -1.25 -12.59 4.86
C GLU A 103 -1.91 -12.40 6.24
N GLU A 104 -1.45 -11.44 7.04
CA GLU A 104 -2.08 -11.13 8.34
C GLU A 104 -3.57 -10.78 8.20
N LEU A 105 -3.93 -9.97 7.21
CA LEU A 105 -5.33 -9.63 6.92
C LEU A 105 -6.15 -10.82 6.42
N ALA A 106 -5.51 -11.81 5.77
CA ALA A 106 -6.13 -13.06 5.35
C ALA A 106 -6.39 -13.98 6.56
N PHE A 107 -5.51 -13.95 7.57
CA PHE A 107 -5.70 -14.63 8.86
C PHE A 107 -6.70 -13.91 9.78
N GLY A 108 -7.24 -12.77 9.35
CA GLY A 108 -8.32 -12.07 10.04
C GLY A 108 -7.85 -10.96 10.98
N ALA A 109 -6.60 -10.49 10.83
CA ALA A 109 -6.14 -9.29 11.51
C ALA A 109 -7.05 -8.09 11.22
N ASP A 110 -7.17 -7.21 12.21
CA ASP A 110 -7.90 -5.95 12.02
C ASP A 110 -7.11 -4.99 11.12
N VAL A 111 -7.81 -4.30 10.22
CA VAL A 111 -7.17 -3.42 9.24
C VAL A 111 -6.59 -2.18 9.89
N ASP A 112 -7.23 -1.59 10.90
CA ASP A 112 -6.65 -0.41 11.56
C ASP A 112 -5.39 -0.76 12.30
N GLU A 113 -5.40 -1.89 13.00
CA GLU A 113 -4.23 -2.39 13.71
C GLU A 113 -3.07 -2.67 12.75
N ALA A 114 -3.33 -3.41 11.66
CA ALA A 114 -2.30 -3.72 10.67
C ALA A 114 -1.67 -2.46 10.06
N LEU A 115 -2.48 -1.42 9.77
CA LEU A 115 -1.96 -0.14 9.28
C LEU A 115 -1.17 0.60 10.36
N SER A 116 -1.68 0.67 11.59
CA SER A 116 -1.01 1.38 12.69
C SER A 116 0.34 0.77 13.05
N VAL A 117 0.50 -0.56 13.00
CA VAL A 117 1.81 -1.22 13.18
C VAL A 117 2.86 -0.68 12.19
N VAL A 118 2.48 -0.43 10.94
CA VAL A 118 3.37 0.13 9.92
C VAL A 118 3.64 1.62 10.14
N LEU A 119 2.60 2.37 10.48
CA LEU A 119 2.64 3.83 10.53
C LEU A 119 3.22 4.37 11.85
N ASP A 120 2.96 3.70 12.96
CA ASP A 120 3.43 4.10 14.30
C ASP A 120 4.71 3.37 14.69
N GLY A 121 5.08 2.30 13.96
CA GLY A 121 6.31 1.55 14.16
C GLY A 121 7.57 2.36 13.78
N PRO A 122 8.69 2.17 14.51
CA PRO A 122 10.00 2.63 14.08
C PRO A 122 10.27 2.14 12.67
N ALA A 123 10.80 3.03 11.84
CA ALA A 123 11.31 2.65 10.54
C ALA A 123 12.26 1.44 10.65
N ALA A 124 13.04 1.32 11.72
CA ALA A 124 13.92 0.15 11.86
C ALA A 124 13.24 -1.22 12.00
N LEU A 125 11.95 -1.33 12.38
CA LEU A 125 11.33 -2.62 12.70
C LEU A 125 11.12 -3.54 11.49
N TRP A 126 10.90 -3.00 10.30
CA TRP A 126 10.70 -3.78 9.08
C TRP A 126 12.00 -4.08 8.30
N ARG A 127 13.12 -3.40 8.62
CA ARG A 127 14.45 -3.65 8.02
C ARG A 127 14.97 -5.05 8.33
N ALA A 128 14.49 -5.63 9.44
CA ALA A 128 14.89 -6.92 9.96
C ALA A 128 14.01 -8.09 9.48
N ALA A 129 12.86 -7.81 8.85
CA ALA A 129 11.96 -8.83 8.31
C ALA A 129 12.33 -9.27 6.87
N ALA A 130 13.55 -8.94 6.42
CA ALA A 130 14.06 -9.17 5.06
C ALA A 130 14.88 -10.45 4.93
#